data_AF-A0A671KL62-F1
#
_entry.id   AF-A0A671KL62-F1
#
_cell.length_a   1.000
_cell.length_b   1.000
_cell.length_c   1.000
_cell.angle_alpha   90.00
_cell.angle_beta   90.00
_cell.angle_gamma   90.00
#
_symmetry.space_group_name_H-M   'P 1'
#
loop_
_entity.id
_entity.type
_entity.pdbx_description
1 polymer ?
#
loop_
_entity_poly.entity_id
_entity_poly.type
_entity_poly.pdbx_seq_one_letter_code
_entity_poly.pdbx_strand_id
1 'polypeptide(L)'
;GDLSEGARKFVFFNIPQIQCKNLWDQIMMFKNMTPFTLSPKSFVYDVEQVLVDVEGKDHKEITNHVKMVLGKSDKVIEAEALAKMELSNPANFGPKKYFLRECISEVEGQVPHPGFVPLPKEMTGKNRAKLAAGSDE
;
A
#
# COMPACT_ATOMS: atom_id res chain seq x y z
N GLY A 1 7.67 -37.43 -9.92
CA GLY A 1 8.75 -38.02 -9.13
C GLY A 1 9.03 -37.16 -7.93
N ASP A 2 9.71 -37.74 -6.95
CA ASP A 2 9.94 -37.16 -5.62
C ASP A 2 10.81 -35.90 -5.68
N LEU A 3 11.74 -35.85 -6.64
CA LEU A 3 12.60 -34.68 -6.94
C LEU A 3 11.83 -33.41 -7.35
N SER A 4 10.54 -33.53 -7.69
CA SER A 4 9.68 -32.42 -8.14
C SER A 4 8.63 -31.99 -7.11
N GLU A 5 8.60 -32.61 -5.93
CA GLU A 5 7.60 -32.37 -4.91
C GLU A 5 7.64 -30.93 -4.40
N GLY A 6 8.84 -30.40 -4.14
CA GLY A 6 9.05 -29.01 -3.71
C GLY A 6 8.52 -27.98 -4.71
N ALA A 7 8.74 -28.21 -6.01
CA ALA A 7 8.20 -27.36 -7.06
C ALA A 7 6.66 -27.39 -7.14
N ARG A 8 6.02 -28.55 -6.90
CA ARG A 8 4.55 -28.65 -6.85
C ARG A 8 3.98 -27.90 -5.66
N LYS A 9 4.60 -28.05 -4.49
CA LYS A 9 4.23 -27.31 -3.27
C LYS A 9 4.43 -25.81 -3.45
N PHE A 10 5.51 -25.38 -4.10
CA PHE A 10 5.75 -23.97 -4.42
C PHE A 10 4.64 -23.39 -5.30
N VAL A 11 4.26 -24.10 -6.37
CA VAL A 11 3.15 -23.68 -7.23
C VAL A 11 1.83 -23.59 -6.47
N PHE A 12 1.56 -24.54 -5.57
CA PHE A 12 0.30 -24.57 -4.83
C PHE A 12 0.21 -23.49 -3.74
N PHE A 13 1.29 -23.28 -2.97
CA PHE A 13 1.27 -22.40 -1.80
C PHE A 13 1.76 -20.98 -2.07
N ASN A 14 2.81 -20.80 -2.87
CA ASN A 14 3.52 -19.52 -2.99
C ASN A 14 3.07 -18.70 -4.19
N ILE A 15 2.77 -19.33 -5.34
CA ILE A 15 2.33 -18.60 -6.54
C ILE A 15 1.09 -17.72 -6.30
N PRO A 16 0.03 -18.17 -5.59
CA PRO A 16 -1.10 -17.30 -5.28
C PRO A 16 -0.72 -16.06 -4.47
N GLN A 17 0.23 -16.19 -3.55
CA GLN A 17 0.73 -15.07 -2.73
C GLN A 17 1.53 -14.08 -3.56
N ILE A 18 2.33 -14.57 -4.51
CA ILE A 18 3.11 -13.74 -5.44
C ILE A 18 2.17 -12.96 -6.37
N GLN A 19 1.19 -13.64 -6.97
CA GLN A 19 0.20 -12.98 -7.85
C GLN A 19 -0.63 -11.92 -7.13
N CYS A 20 -0.99 -12.17 -5.86
CA CYS A 20 -1.76 -11.21 -5.07
C CYS A 20 -0.97 -9.92 -4.77
N LYS A 21 0.34 -10.04 -4.54
CA LYS A 21 1.22 -8.88 -4.31
C LYS A 21 1.59 -8.17 -5.62
N ASN A 22 1.66 -8.91 -6.72
CA ASN A 22 2.07 -8.42 -8.03
C ASN A 22 0.96 -8.61 -9.07
N LEU A 23 -0.10 -7.80 -8.95
CA LEU A 23 -1.28 -7.89 -9.83
C LEU A 23 -0.96 -7.61 -11.31
N TRP A 24 0.11 -6.87 -11.59
CA TRP A 24 0.52 -6.47 -12.94
C TRP A 24 1.46 -7.46 -13.62
N ASP A 25 1.99 -8.43 -12.87
CA ASP A 25 2.91 -9.43 -13.41
C ASP A 25 2.13 -10.65 -13.91
N GLN A 26 2.46 -11.11 -15.11
CA GLN A 26 1.88 -12.32 -15.68
C GLN A 26 2.69 -13.55 -15.29
N ILE A 27 2.08 -14.47 -14.55
CA ILE A 27 2.67 -15.77 -14.23
C ILE A 27 2.13 -16.84 -15.18
N MET A 28 3.02 -17.45 -15.98
CA MET A 28 2.69 -18.60 -16.82
C MET A 28 3.27 -19.89 -16.23
N MET A 29 2.51 -20.98 -16.30
CA MET A 29 2.93 -22.30 -15.80
C MET A 29 2.81 -23.34 -16.90
N PHE A 30 3.93 -23.97 -17.23
CA PHE A 30 4.00 -25.06 -18.21
C PHE A 30 4.14 -26.40 -17.50
N LYS A 31 3.32 -27.40 -17.90
CA LYS A 31 3.34 -28.76 -17.33
C LYS A 31 3.85 -29.74 -18.38
N ASN A 32 4.81 -30.58 -18.01
CA ASN A 32 5.29 -31.74 -18.80
C ASN A 32 5.77 -31.40 -20.24
N MET A 33 6.29 -30.19 -20.48
CA MET A 33 6.76 -29.77 -21.81
C MET A 33 8.16 -30.31 -22.18
N THR A 34 9.01 -30.61 -21.20
CA THR A 34 10.36 -31.16 -21.44
C THR A 34 10.42 -32.64 -21.02
N PRO A 35 10.82 -33.56 -21.92
CA PRO A 35 10.80 -35.01 -21.67
C PRO A 35 11.98 -35.52 -20.80
N PHE A 36 12.88 -34.65 -20.34
CA PHE A 36 14.02 -35.03 -19.49
C PHE A 36 13.78 -34.67 -18.03
N THR A 37 14.03 -35.62 -17.14
CA THR A 37 14.07 -35.51 -15.67
C THR A 37 15.32 -34.78 -15.17
N LEU A 38 15.69 -33.67 -15.83
CA LEU A 38 16.73 -32.73 -15.42
C LEU A 38 16.11 -31.33 -15.59
N SER A 39 15.88 -30.68 -14.47
CA SER A 39 15.24 -29.36 -14.36
C SER A 39 16.06 -28.29 -15.12
N PRO A 40 15.43 -27.21 -15.63
CA PRO A 40 14.77 -26.22 -14.78
C PRO A 40 13.37 -25.82 -15.28
N LYS A 41 12.41 -25.81 -14.35
CA LYS A 41 11.20 -24.99 -14.51
C LYS A 41 11.61 -23.53 -14.36
N SER A 42 12.02 -22.95 -15.48
CA SER A 42 12.44 -21.55 -15.60
C SER A 42 11.28 -20.61 -15.35
N PHE A 43 11.37 -19.74 -14.35
CA PHE A 43 10.54 -18.54 -14.31
C PHE A 43 11.25 -17.46 -15.13
N VAL A 44 10.81 -17.21 -16.35
CA VAL A 44 11.36 -16.15 -17.20
C VAL A 44 10.73 -14.82 -16.76
N TYR A 45 11.56 -13.90 -16.28
CA TYR A 45 11.20 -12.49 -16.07
C TYR A 45 11.93 -11.68 -17.14
N ASP A 46 11.26 -10.74 -17.81
CA ASP A 46 11.75 -10.17 -19.08
C ASP A 46 12.85 -9.10 -18.92
N VAL A 47 13.53 -8.83 -20.04
CA VAL A 47 14.83 -8.18 -20.36
C VAL A 47 16.10 -8.96 -19.98
N GLU A 48 16.10 -9.71 -18.88
CA GLU A 48 17.22 -10.56 -18.46
C GLU A 48 16.68 -11.94 -18.05
N GLN A 49 16.91 -12.97 -18.87
CA GLN A 49 16.35 -14.30 -18.62
C GLN A 49 17.02 -14.93 -17.39
N VAL A 50 16.39 -14.83 -16.23
CA VAL A 50 16.84 -15.47 -14.99
C VAL A 50 16.35 -16.91 -14.94
N LEU A 51 17.28 -17.86 -14.93
CA LEU A 51 16.97 -19.29 -14.81
C LEU A 51 17.16 -19.76 -13.37
N VAL A 52 16.08 -20.16 -12.71
CA VAL A 52 16.14 -20.72 -11.35
C VAL A 52 15.96 -22.23 -11.39
N ASP A 53 17.01 -22.96 -10.98
CA ASP A 53 16.90 -24.40 -10.75
C ASP A 53 16.19 -24.70 -9.42
N VAL A 54 15.21 -25.59 -9.47
CA VAL A 54 14.29 -25.95 -8.39
C VAL A 54 14.31 -27.44 -8.04
N GLU A 55 15.22 -28.21 -8.64
CA GLU A 55 15.32 -29.65 -8.38
C GLU A 55 15.78 -29.95 -6.96
N GLY A 56 15.11 -30.88 -6.27
CA GLY A 56 15.50 -31.32 -4.93
C GLY A 56 15.38 -30.27 -3.82
N LYS A 57 14.98 -29.04 -4.14
CA LYS A 57 14.78 -27.93 -3.19
C LYS A 57 13.38 -27.99 -2.57
N ASP A 58 13.29 -27.60 -1.30
CA ASP A 58 11.99 -27.39 -0.67
C ASP A 58 11.33 -26.07 -1.15
N HIS A 59 10.01 -25.99 -1.05
CA HIS A 59 9.25 -24.80 -1.44
C HIS A 59 9.71 -23.52 -0.73
N LYS A 60 10.21 -23.60 0.52
CA LYS A 60 10.74 -22.45 1.27
C LYS A 60 12.07 -21.95 0.70
N GLU A 61 12.94 -22.89 0.31
CA GLU A 61 14.24 -22.56 -0.29
C GLU A 61 14.06 -21.89 -1.64
N ILE A 62 13.11 -22.39 -2.44
CA ILE A 62 12.74 -21.79 -3.72
C ILE A 62 12.23 -20.35 -3.49
N THR A 63 11.32 -20.13 -2.54
CA THR A 63 10.82 -18.78 -2.22
C THR A 63 11.92 -17.83 -1.78
N ASN A 64 12.83 -18.27 -0.91
CA ASN A 64 13.94 -17.44 -0.44
C ASN A 64 14.90 -17.10 -1.58
N HIS A 65 15.21 -18.05 -2.45
CA HIS A 65 16.07 -17.81 -3.60
C HIS A 65 15.44 -16.80 -4.57
N VAL A 66 14.15 -16.95 -4.88
CA VAL A 66 13.41 -15.98 -5.71
C VAL A 66 13.37 -14.60 -5.05
N LYS A 67 13.15 -14.52 -3.72
CA LYS A 67 13.20 -13.26 -2.97
C LYS A 67 14.58 -12.60 -3.04
N MET A 68 15.67 -13.38 -2.99
CA MET A 68 17.02 -12.81 -3.08
C MET A 68 17.36 -12.27 -4.47
N VAL A 69 16.94 -12.96 -5.53
CA VAL A 69 17.31 -12.58 -6.90
C VAL A 69 16.41 -11.47 -7.45
N LEU A 70 15.11 -11.56 -7.20
CA LEU A 70 14.10 -10.68 -7.82
C LEU A 70 13.31 -9.84 -6.81
N GLY A 71 13.44 -10.13 -5.51
CA GLY A 71 12.73 -9.39 -4.49
C GLY A 71 13.33 -8.01 -4.26
N LYS A 72 12.47 -7.01 -4.01
CA LYS A 72 12.92 -5.71 -3.49
C LYS A 72 13.64 -5.92 -2.15
N SER A 73 14.71 -5.15 -1.93
CA SER A 73 15.37 -5.13 -0.62
C SER A 73 14.42 -4.59 0.45
N ASP A 74 14.56 -5.07 1.68
CA ASP A 74 13.69 -4.65 2.79
C ASP A 74 13.78 -3.12 3.02
N LYS A 75 14.95 -2.51 2.75
CA LYS A 75 15.15 -1.05 2.79
C LYS A 75 14.24 -0.29 1.81
N VAL A 76 14.06 -0.81 0.60
CA VAL A 76 13.17 -0.19 -0.40
C VAL A 76 11.71 -0.33 0.02
N ILE A 77 11.34 -1.47 0.58
CA ILE A 77 9.98 -1.71 1.10
C ILE A 77 9.66 -0.74 2.24
N GLU A 78 10.58 -0.57 3.19
CA GLU A 78 10.44 0.38 4.30
C GLU A 78 10.36 1.83 3.81
N ALA A 79 11.21 2.23 2.85
CA ALA A 79 11.17 3.56 2.26
C ALA A 79 9.84 3.84 1.53
N GLU A 80 9.32 2.87 0.78
CA GLU A 80 8.01 2.99 0.12
C GLU A 80 6.87 3.09 1.14
N ALA A 81 6.96 2.37 2.27
CA ALA A 81 5.98 2.45 3.35
C ALA A 81 6.03 3.82 4.06
N LEU A 82 7.24 4.33 4.32
CA LEU A 82 7.44 5.66 4.90
C LEU A 82 6.90 6.77 3.98
N ALA A 83 7.20 6.71 2.68
CA ALA A 83 6.70 7.67 1.70
C ALA A 83 5.16 7.69 1.61
N LYS A 84 4.52 6.52 1.74
CA LYS A 84 3.05 6.44 1.84
C LYS A 84 2.51 7.08 3.11
N MET A 85 3.24 6.99 4.22
CA MET A 85 2.89 7.64 5.48
C MET A 85 3.08 9.16 5.41
N GLU A 86 4.13 9.65 4.74
CA GLU A 86 4.34 11.09 4.50
C GLU A 86 3.20 11.70 3.66
N LEU A 87 2.63 10.94 2.72
CA LEU A 87 1.48 11.38 1.95
C LEU A 87 0.26 11.69 2.86
N SER A 88 0.10 10.94 3.95
CA SER A 88 -0.86 11.25 5.00
C SER A 88 -0.28 12.24 6.02
N ASN A 89 -0.13 13.51 5.61
CA ASN A 89 0.34 14.56 6.50
C ASN A 89 -0.69 14.81 7.64
N PRO A 90 -0.33 14.59 8.92
CA PRO A 90 -1.23 14.78 10.05
C PRO A 90 -1.67 16.22 10.28
N ALA A 91 -0.96 17.20 9.70
CA ALA A 91 -1.33 18.61 9.76
C ALA A 91 -2.43 19.00 8.77
N ASN A 92 -2.80 18.12 7.83
CA ASN A 92 -3.87 18.39 6.88
C ASN A 92 -5.24 18.22 7.54
N PHE A 93 -6.16 19.14 7.20
CA PHE A 93 -7.55 19.09 7.62
C PHE A 93 -8.45 18.61 6.48
N GLY A 94 -9.46 17.80 6.79
CA GLY A 94 -10.42 17.31 5.82
C GLY A 94 -11.30 16.18 6.37
N PRO A 95 -12.06 15.47 5.53
CA PRO A 95 -13.00 14.44 5.97
C PRO A 95 -12.32 13.36 6.83
N LYS A 96 -13.00 12.91 7.90
CA LYS A 96 -12.50 11.88 8.85
C LYS A 96 -12.03 10.57 8.23
N LYS A 97 -12.41 10.29 6.98
CA LYS A 97 -11.96 9.10 6.25
C LYS A 97 -10.45 9.15 5.94
N TYR A 98 -9.88 10.33 5.72
CA TYR A 98 -8.50 10.49 5.24
C TYR A 98 -7.65 11.40 6.12
N PHE A 99 -8.28 12.22 6.95
CA PHE A 99 -7.60 13.22 7.78
C PHE A 99 -7.99 13.03 9.24
N LEU A 100 -7.08 13.41 10.13
CA LEU A 100 -7.28 13.29 11.57
C LEU A 100 -8.29 14.30 12.11
N ARG A 101 -8.36 15.47 11.47
CA ARG A 101 -9.20 16.60 11.88
C ARG A 101 -9.99 17.13 10.71
N GLU A 102 -11.27 17.41 10.93
CA GLU A 102 -12.16 17.98 9.90
C GLU A 102 -12.10 19.49 9.86
N CYS A 103 -12.06 20.10 11.05
CA CYS A 103 -12.06 21.53 11.21
C CYS A 103 -11.03 21.93 12.26
N ILE A 104 -10.44 23.11 12.08
CA ILE A 104 -9.50 23.69 13.05
C ILE A 104 -10.17 23.98 14.41
N SER A 105 -11.50 24.04 14.48
CA SER A 105 -12.24 24.19 15.74
C SER A 105 -12.05 23.03 16.72
N GLU A 106 -11.52 21.89 16.25
CA GLU A 106 -11.15 20.75 17.10
C GLU A 106 -9.82 20.97 17.84
N VAL A 107 -9.05 22.00 17.45
CA VAL A 107 -7.77 22.32 18.08
C VAL A 107 -8.01 23.23 19.29
N GLU A 108 -7.52 22.81 20.46
CA GLU A 108 -7.62 23.60 21.68
C GLU A 108 -6.95 24.97 21.50
N GLY A 109 -7.58 26.02 22.06
CA GLY A 109 -7.14 27.41 21.91
C GLY A 109 -7.65 28.12 20.65
N GLN A 110 -8.28 27.42 19.72
CA GLN A 110 -8.94 28.01 18.55
C GLN A 110 -10.40 28.37 18.83
N VAL A 111 -11.01 29.14 17.92
CA VAL A 111 -12.42 29.52 18.02
C VAL A 111 -13.30 28.26 17.90
N PRO A 112 -14.17 27.97 18.88
CA PRO A 112 -15.00 26.78 18.85
C PRO A 112 -16.05 26.86 17.74
N HIS A 113 -16.52 25.70 17.28
CA HIS A 113 -17.55 25.66 16.25
C HIS A 113 -18.84 26.31 16.75
N PRO A 114 -19.47 27.24 16.00
CA PRO A 114 -20.70 27.93 16.41
C PRO A 114 -21.86 27.01 16.76
N GLY A 115 -21.87 25.80 16.19
CA GLY A 115 -22.86 24.76 16.47
C GLY A 115 -22.75 24.14 17.87
N PHE A 116 -21.57 24.18 18.50
CA PHE A 116 -21.37 23.68 19.87
C PHE A 116 -21.40 24.83 20.89
N VAL A 117 -20.73 25.94 20.57
CA VAL A 117 -20.65 27.12 21.45
C VAL A 117 -21.06 28.35 20.64
N PRO A 118 -22.16 29.03 21.00
CA PRO A 118 -22.60 30.21 20.28
C PRO A 118 -21.55 31.32 20.39
N LEU A 119 -21.19 31.90 19.24
CA LEU A 119 -20.22 33.00 19.20
C LEU A 119 -20.80 34.29 19.79
N PRO A 120 -19.94 35.21 20.27
CA PRO A 120 -20.37 36.53 20.74
C PRO A 120 -21.21 37.28 19.72
N LYS A 121 -22.19 38.06 20.21
CA LYS A 121 -23.12 38.84 19.38
C LYS A 121 -22.38 39.80 18.44
N GLU A 122 -21.27 40.36 18.86
CA GLU A 122 -20.41 41.28 18.09
C GLU A 122 -19.77 40.62 16.86
N MET A 123 -19.57 39.31 16.88
CA MET A 123 -19.01 38.52 15.77
C MET A 123 -20.09 37.97 14.84
N THR A 124 -21.36 38.12 15.21
CA THR A 124 -22.49 37.64 14.40
C THR A 124 -22.85 38.65 13.32
N GLY A 125 -22.88 38.22 12.06
CA GLY A 125 -23.18 39.10 10.92
C GLY A 125 -24.48 39.89 11.05
N LYS A 126 -25.54 39.31 11.63
CA LYS A 126 -26.82 39.98 11.90
C LYS A 126 -26.68 41.23 12.78
N ASN A 127 -25.83 41.19 13.81
CA ASN A 127 -25.67 42.33 14.72
C ASN A 127 -24.72 43.37 14.13
N ARG A 128 -23.66 42.94 13.45
CA ARG A 128 -22.77 43.86 12.71
C ARG A 128 -23.52 44.66 11.64
N ALA A 129 -24.39 44.00 10.88
CA ALA A 129 -25.20 44.66 9.86
C ALA A 129 -26.18 45.70 10.46
N LYS A 130 -26.79 45.40 11.61
CA LYS A 130 -27.67 46.35 12.32
C LYS A 130 -26.91 47.56 12.87
N LEU A 131 -25.71 47.34 13.39
CA LEU A 131 -24.85 48.42 13.88
C LEU A 131 -24.40 49.33 12.73
N ALA A 132 -24.05 48.76 11.58
CA ALA A 132 -23.68 49.52 10.39
C ALA A 132 -24.89 50.31 9.80
N ALA A 133 -26.07 49.68 9.71
CA ALA A 133 -27.26 50.36 9.20
C ALA A 133 -27.76 51.47 10.14
N GLY A 134 -27.54 51.34 11.45
CA GLY A 134 -27.88 52.39 12.43
C GLY A 134 -26.80 53.48 12.59
N SER A 135 -25.65 53.36 11.91
CA SER A 135 -24.60 54.39 11.89
C SER A 135 -24.62 55.28 10.65
N ASP A 136 -25.49 54.98 9.67
CA ASP A 136 -25.69 55.75 8.43
C ASP A 136 -26.91 56.71 8.52
N GLU A 137 -27.52 56.87 9.70
CA GLU A 137 -28.48 57.94 10.07
C GLU A 137 -27.81 58.98 10.99
#